data_AF-A0A1G0L8J3-F1
#
_entry.id   AF-A0A1G0L8J3-F1
#
_cell.length_a   1.000
_cell.length_b   1.000
_cell.length_c   1.000
_cell.angle_alpha   90.00
_cell.angle_beta   90.00
_cell.angle_gamma   90.00
#
_symmetry.space_group_name_H-M   'P 1'
#
loop_
_entity.id
_entity.type
_entity.pdbx_description
1 polymer ?
#
loop_
_entity_poly.entity_id
_entity_poly.type
_entity_poly.pdbx_seq_one_letter_code
_entity_poly.pdbx_strand_id
1 'polypeptide(L)'
;MTELLRQLERMRSEMVPDSELRGARSYLVGSFPRSIETPEQIAQQVARARLRGLPDDYVIRYRDRLSAVTAAQLRIAARRYLTTDRMAVVVVGDGPQLLPRLRAIAPVRIVDVEGRPLTEGDLAPRAAGAFAWAAERIAAATFTYRVLLQGNPFGEETRRLERATENGRDVWRITTATSLGPIGRQDDTTTIDAATLAPLRVRQGGVLQGQQVFVRLDYAEGRVRGQAQTPQQGGPRAITIDTTVAAGTLDDNELGAVMVALPFATGARWSLPVFAGGEAALKTYTVSVAAEESVTVPAGTFACWRVEVTGGPVPVTFFVTKDAPYSVVKLELQGTPLAFELTQRN
;
A
#
# COMPACT_ATOMS: atom_id res chain seq x y z
N MET A 1 -6.92 -18.30 11.31
CA MET A 1 -8.14 -18.95 10.80
C MET A 1 -8.41 -20.29 11.45
N THR A 2 -7.47 -21.23 11.45
CA THR A 2 -7.62 -22.56 12.09
C THR A 2 -8.08 -22.46 13.55
N GLU A 3 -7.45 -21.59 14.34
CA GLU A 3 -7.84 -21.40 15.75
C GLU A 3 -9.26 -20.84 15.92
N LEU A 4 -9.67 -19.92 15.03
CA LEU A 4 -11.04 -19.38 15.05
C LEU A 4 -12.07 -20.49 14.81
N LEU A 5 -11.86 -21.31 13.78
CA LEU A 5 -12.75 -22.43 13.46
C LEU A 5 -12.80 -23.45 14.61
N ARG A 6 -11.65 -23.72 15.24
CA ARG A 6 -11.57 -24.58 16.42
C ARG A 6 -12.42 -24.05 17.57
N GLN A 7 -12.35 -22.76 17.89
CA GLN A 7 -13.15 -22.18 18.97
C GLN A 7 -14.65 -22.22 18.67
N LEU A 8 -15.04 -21.95 17.42
CA LEU A 8 -16.44 -22.07 17.00
C LEU A 8 -16.97 -23.50 17.17
N GLU A 9 -16.17 -24.50 16.82
CA GLU A 9 -16.56 -25.91 17.00
C GLU A 9 -16.64 -26.29 18.47
N ARG A 10 -15.71 -25.81 19.31
CA ARG A 10 -15.76 -26.01 20.76
C ARG A 10 -17.03 -25.42 21.37
N MET A 11 -17.44 -24.22 20.97
CA MET A 11 -18.70 -23.63 21.44
C MET A 11 -19.95 -24.46 21.06
N ARG A 12 -19.88 -25.24 19.97
CA ARG A 12 -20.98 -26.11 19.51
C ARG A 12 -20.99 -27.48 20.22
N SER A 13 -19.82 -28.00 20.54
CA SER A 13 -19.62 -29.37 21.01
C SER A 13 -19.49 -29.46 22.53
N GLU A 14 -18.70 -28.57 23.12
CA GLU A 14 -18.39 -28.53 24.55
C GLU A 14 -19.41 -27.71 25.33
N MET A 15 -19.48 -27.94 26.64
CA MET A 15 -20.22 -27.06 27.54
C MET A 15 -19.29 -25.93 27.99
N VAL A 16 -19.75 -24.69 27.90
CA VAL A 16 -18.96 -23.55 28.38
C VAL A 16 -18.77 -23.66 29.89
N PRO A 17 -17.53 -23.55 30.41
CA PRO A 17 -17.28 -23.61 31.85
C PRO A 17 -18.07 -22.54 32.61
N ASP A 18 -18.56 -22.91 33.79
CA ASP A 18 -19.36 -21.98 34.60
C ASP A 18 -18.59 -20.72 34.99
N SER A 19 -17.27 -20.81 35.20
CA SER A 19 -16.42 -19.65 35.47
C SER A 19 -16.42 -18.64 34.32
N GLU A 20 -16.27 -19.12 33.09
CA GLU A 20 -16.28 -18.31 31.88
C GLU A 20 -17.66 -17.71 31.62
N LEU A 21 -18.73 -18.52 31.75
CA LEU A 21 -20.10 -18.05 31.60
C LEU A 21 -20.48 -17.01 32.67
N ARG A 22 -20.04 -17.19 33.92
CA ARG A 22 -20.21 -16.17 34.96
C ARG A 22 -19.47 -14.88 34.62
N GLY A 23 -18.21 -14.99 34.19
CA GLY A 23 -17.41 -13.84 33.77
C GLY A 23 -18.08 -13.03 32.66
N ALA A 24 -18.52 -13.71 31.60
CA ALA A 24 -19.22 -13.09 30.47
C ALA A 24 -20.53 -12.41 30.88
N ARG A 25 -21.36 -13.08 31.71
CA ARG A 25 -22.61 -12.50 32.23
C ARG A 25 -22.34 -11.26 33.07
N SER A 26 -21.42 -11.33 34.03
CA SER A 26 -21.07 -10.20 34.89
C SER A 26 -20.57 -9.01 34.08
N TYR A 27 -19.72 -9.26 33.08
CA TYR A 27 -19.24 -8.20 32.18
C TYR A 27 -20.38 -7.54 31.42
N LEU A 28 -21.24 -8.32 30.75
CA LEU A 28 -22.30 -7.75 29.92
C LEU A 28 -23.37 -7.04 30.76
N VAL A 29 -23.77 -7.60 31.90
CA VAL A 29 -24.73 -6.99 32.82
C VAL A 29 -24.15 -5.70 33.42
N GLY A 30 -22.88 -5.70 33.81
CA GLY A 30 -22.20 -4.53 34.37
C GLY A 30 -21.89 -3.45 33.33
N SER A 31 -21.74 -3.81 32.06
CA SER A 31 -21.50 -2.86 30.97
C SER A 31 -22.77 -2.17 30.45
N PHE A 32 -23.94 -2.80 30.62
CA PHE A 32 -25.21 -2.30 30.06
C PHE A 32 -25.59 -0.88 30.51
N PRO A 33 -25.43 -0.47 31.79
CA PRO A 33 -25.72 0.90 32.21
C PRO A 33 -24.98 1.97 31.38
N ARG A 34 -23.75 1.70 30.93
CA ARG A 34 -22.98 2.61 30.08
C ARG A 34 -23.59 2.85 28.70
N SER A 35 -24.51 1.98 28.28
CA SER A 35 -25.23 2.11 27.00
C SER A 35 -26.53 2.93 27.10
N ILE A 36 -26.84 3.47 28.28
CA ILE A 36 -28.07 4.21 28.59
C ILE A 36 -27.81 5.41 29.55
N GLU A 37 -26.62 6.01 29.51
CA GLU A 37 -26.24 7.13 30.40
C GLU A 37 -26.87 8.46 29.95
N THR A 38 -27.10 8.63 28.65
CA THR A 38 -27.68 9.86 28.09
C THR A 38 -29.09 9.65 27.55
N PRO A 39 -29.93 10.71 27.49
CA PRO A 39 -31.25 10.64 26.88
C PRO A 39 -31.24 10.10 25.44
N GLU A 40 -30.23 10.47 24.65
CA GLU A 40 -30.08 10.00 23.26
C GLU A 40 -29.80 8.50 23.20
N GLN A 41 -28.95 7.99 24.08
CA GLN A 41 -28.64 6.57 24.17
C GLN A 41 -29.89 5.76 24.57
N ILE A 42 -30.66 6.23 25.55
CA ILE A 42 -31.93 5.62 25.96
C ILE A 42 -32.90 5.60 24.78
N ALA A 43 -33.09 6.74 24.10
CA ALA A 43 -33.97 6.85 22.94
C ALA A 43 -33.55 5.89 21.83
N GLN A 44 -32.24 5.73 21.57
CA GLN A 44 -31.73 4.82 20.55
C GLN A 44 -32.00 3.35 20.89
N GLN A 45 -31.88 2.93 22.15
CA GLN A 45 -32.22 1.57 22.58
C GLN A 45 -33.72 1.27 22.41
N VAL A 46 -34.58 2.20 22.84
CA VAL A 46 -36.03 2.07 22.70
C VAL A 46 -36.44 2.04 21.23
N ALA A 47 -35.89 2.94 20.40
CA ALA A 47 -36.15 2.97 18.96
C ALA A 47 -35.74 1.66 18.28
N ARG A 48 -34.55 1.12 18.59
CA ARG A 48 -34.09 -0.17 18.05
C ARG A 48 -35.00 -1.33 18.47
N ALA A 49 -35.47 -1.34 19.71
CA ALA A 49 -36.40 -2.35 20.20
C ALA A 49 -37.74 -2.28 19.44
N ARG A 50 -38.32 -1.09 19.30
CA ARG A 50 -39.55 -0.84 18.55
C ARG A 50 -39.44 -1.24 17.07
N LEU A 51 -38.37 -0.80 16.40
CA LEU A 51 -38.12 -1.10 14.98
C LEU A 51 -37.98 -2.59 14.69
N ARG A 52 -37.52 -3.37 15.68
CA ARG A 52 -37.38 -4.83 15.58
C ARG A 52 -38.63 -5.59 16.08
N GLY A 53 -39.70 -4.89 16.44
CA GLY A 53 -40.93 -5.48 16.96
C GLY A 53 -40.77 -6.17 18.31
N LEU A 54 -39.81 -5.72 19.13
CA LEU A 54 -39.57 -6.29 20.45
C LEU A 54 -40.59 -5.74 21.47
N PRO A 55 -40.86 -6.47 22.57
CA PRO A 55 -41.77 -6.01 23.62
C PRO A 55 -41.37 -4.66 24.23
N ASP A 56 -42.36 -3.89 24.69
CA ASP A 56 -42.16 -2.57 25.31
C ASP A 56 -41.26 -2.63 26.55
N ASP A 57 -41.27 -3.76 27.26
CA ASP A 57 -40.44 -4.02 28.44
C ASP A 57 -39.00 -4.46 28.12
N TYR A 58 -38.63 -4.56 26.83
CA TYR A 58 -37.40 -5.24 26.41
C TYR A 58 -36.15 -4.61 27.02
N VAL A 59 -36.04 -3.28 26.97
CA VAL A 59 -34.88 -2.54 27.50
C VAL A 59 -34.79 -2.68 29.03
N ILE A 60 -35.93 -2.64 29.71
CA ILE A 60 -36.03 -2.79 31.18
C ILE A 60 -35.58 -4.20 31.61
N ARG A 61 -36.07 -5.24 30.93
CA ARG A 61 -35.81 -6.65 31.28
C ARG A 61 -34.52 -7.20 30.68
N TYR A 62 -33.75 -6.39 29.96
CA TYR A 62 -32.57 -6.87 29.23
C TYR A 62 -31.54 -7.52 30.16
N ARG A 63 -31.23 -6.88 31.29
CA ARG A 63 -30.25 -7.38 32.27
C ARG A 63 -30.70 -8.69 32.93
N ASP A 64 -31.98 -8.81 33.26
CA ASP A 64 -32.55 -10.01 33.86
C ASP A 64 -32.48 -11.19 32.88
N ARG A 65 -32.89 -10.97 31.63
CA ARG A 65 -32.83 -11.96 30.56
C ARG A 65 -31.40 -12.43 30.32
N LEU A 66 -30.43 -11.52 30.37
CA LEU A 66 -29.01 -11.84 30.19
C LEU A 66 -28.43 -12.64 31.36
N SER A 67 -28.85 -12.33 32.58
CA SER A 67 -28.39 -13.02 33.79
C SER A 67 -28.90 -14.46 33.86
N ALA A 68 -30.10 -14.70 33.32
CA ALA A 68 -30.75 -16.01 33.26
C ALA A 68 -30.18 -16.97 32.20
N VAL A 69 -29.26 -16.51 31.34
CA VAL A 69 -28.66 -17.36 30.30
C VAL A 69 -27.86 -18.52 30.91
N THR A 70 -28.16 -19.73 30.46
CA THR A 70 -27.50 -20.97 30.88
C THR A 70 -26.53 -21.48 29.81
N ALA A 71 -25.55 -22.29 30.22
CA ALA A 71 -24.60 -22.92 29.31
C ALA A 71 -25.32 -23.84 28.29
N ALA A 72 -26.39 -24.51 28.71
CA ALA A 72 -27.21 -25.34 27.82
C ALA A 72 -27.89 -24.50 26.71
N GLN A 73 -28.49 -23.37 27.06
CA GLN A 73 -29.08 -22.44 26.07
C GLN A 73 -28.02 -21.88 25.13
N LEU A 74 -26.84 -21.55 25.64
CA LEU A 74 -25.72 -21.07 24.82
C LEU A 74 -25.29 -22.13 23.80
N ARG A 75 -25.17 -23.40 24.21
CA ARG A 75 -24.84 -24.50 23.29
C ARG A 75 -25.92 -24.72 22.23
N ILE A 76 -27.20 -24.63 22.59
CA ILE A 76 -28.31 -24.72 21.63
C ILE A 76 -28.22 -23.58 20.61
N ALA A 77 -27.99 -22.36 21.05
CA ALA A 77 -27.81 -21.20 20.18
C ALA A 77 -26.58 -21.34 19.28
N ALA A 78 -25.43 -21.77 19.84
CA ALA A 78 -24.20 -22.01 19.10
C ALA A 78 -24.41 -23.05 17.98
N ARG A 79 -25.08 -24.17 18.28
CA ARG A 79 -25.40 -25.20 17.28
C ARG A 79 -26.30 -24.68 16.16
N ARG A 80 -27.26 -23.80 16.51
CA ARG A 80 -28.21 -23.23 15.56
C ARG A 80 -27.59 -22.17 14.65
N TYR A 81 -26.76 -21.29 15.19
CA TYR A 81 -26.33 -20.07 14.48
C TYR A 81 -24.87 -20.12 13.99
N LEU A 82 -23.97 -20.83 14.67
CA LEU A 82 -22.57 -20.94 14.26
C LEU A 82 -22.39 -22.09 13.27
N THR A 83 -22.95 -21.95 12.06
CA THR A 83 -22.86 -22.95 11.00
C THR A 83 -21.55 -22.81 10.24
N THR A 84 -20.53 -23.54 10.68
CA THR A 84 -19.17 -23.49 10.12
C THR A 84 -19.12 -23.95 8.66
N ASP A 85 -20.06 -24.80 8.24
CA ASP A 85 -20.27 -25.29 6.88
C ASP A 85 -20.85 -24.22 5.92
N ARG A 86 -21.48 -23.16 6.45
CA ARG A 86 -22.09 -22.08 5.66
C ARG A 86 -21.43 -20.72 5.88
N MET A 87 -20.27 -20.71 6.54
CA MET A 87 -19.56 -19.49 6.87
C MET A 87 -18.82 -18.92 5.66
N ALA A 88 -19.08 -17.67 5.33
CA ALA A 88 -18.23 -16.91 4.42
C ALA A 88 -17.06 -16.30 5.22
N VAL A 89 -15.83 -16.62 4.83
CA VAL A 89 -14.62 -16.03 5.41
C VAL A 89 -13.95 -15.18 4.34
N VAL A 90 -13.80 -13.89 4.62
CA VAL A 90 -13.08 -12.96 3.75
C VAL A 90 -11.71 -12.70 4.35
N VAL A 91 -10.67 -12.92 3.55
CA VAL A 91 -9.27 -12.68 3.92
C VAL A 91 -8.68 -11.69 2.93
N VAL A 92 -8.08 -10.62 3.43
CA VAL A 92 -7.43 -9.57 2.63
C VAL A 92 -5.93 -9.58 2.95
N GLY A 93 -5.10 -9.65 1.91
CA GLY A 93 -3.64 -9.61 2.05
C GLY A 93 -2.91 -10.09 0.79
N ASP A 94 -1.66 -10.50 0.95
CA ASP A 94 -0.79 -10.97 -0.14
C ASP A 94 -1.29 -12.34 -0.67
N GLY A 95 -1.91 -12.32 -1.85
CA GLY A 95 -2.51 -13.49 -2.49
C GLY A 95 -1.54 -14.67 -2.66
N PRO A 96 -0.36 -14.48 -3.29
CA PRO A 96 0.67 -15.51 -3.42
C PRO A 96 1.11 -16.15 -2.10
N GLN A 97 1.28 -15.37 -1.02
CA GLN A 97 1.67 -15.90 0.28
C GLN A 97 0.52 -16.62 1.00
N LEU A 98 -0.71 -16.13 0.84
CA LEU A 98 -1.88 -16.63 1.56
C LEU A 98 -2.53 -17.84 0.91
N LEU A 99 -2.61 -17.88 -0.42
CA LEU A 99 -3.37 -18.89 -1.16
C LEU A 99 -2.98 -20.34 -0.78
N PRO A 100 -1.69 -20.72 -0.69
CA PRO A 100 -1.31 -22.08 -0.30
C PRO A 100 -1.81 -22.45 1.11
N ARG A 101 -1.75 -21.49 2.04
CA ARG A 101 -2.19 -21.70 3.44
C ARG A 101 -3.71 -21.77 3.56
N LEU A 102 -4.44 -20.99 2.77
CA LEU A 102 -5.91 -20.96 2.80
C LEU A 102 -6.51 -22.22 2.16
N ARG A 103 -5.90 -22.72 1.08
CA ARG A 103 -6.32 -23.98 0.42
C ARG A 103 -6.22 -25.20 1.30
N ALA A 104 -5.25 -25.22 2.21
CA ALA A 104 -5.13 -26.28 3.20
C ALA A 104 -6.29 -26.31 4.21
N ILE A 105 -7.12 -25.26 4.26
CA ILE A 105 -8.21 -25.12 5.23
C ILE A 105 -9.58 -25.28 4.56
N ALA A 106 -9.80 -24.65 3.40
CA ALA A 106 -11.09 -24.68 2.70
C ALA A 106 -10.95 -24.37 1.19
N PRO A 107 -11.97 -24.67 0.37
CA PRO A 107 -12.04 -24.18 -1.00
C PRO A 107 -11.96 -22.65 -1.04
N VAL A 108 -11.09 -22.11 -1.90
CA VAL A 108 -10.86 -20.66 -2.02
C VAL A 108 -11.36 -20.19 -3.38
N ARG A 109 -12.20 -19.15 -3.35
CA ARG A 109 -12.55 -18.36 -4.54
C ARG A 109 -11.84 -17.02 -4.44
N ILE A 110 -11.12 -16.66 -5.50
CA ILE A 110 -10.39 -15.39 -5.58
C ILE A 110 -11.29 -14.40 -6.33
N VAL A 111 -11.45 -13.19 -5.79
CA VAL A 111 -12.23 -12.12 -6.41
C VAL A 111 -11.55 -10.77 -6.21
N ASP A 112 -11.82 -9.81 -7.08
CA ASP A 112 -11.42 -8.41 -6.91
C ASP A 112 -12.35 -7.64 -5.95
N VAL A 113 -12.10 -6.34 -5.77
CA VAL A 113 -12.87 -5.49 -4.85
C VAL A 113 -14.32 -5.25 -5.30
N GLU A 114 -14.60 -5.47 -6.60
CA GLU A 114 -15.95 -5.46 -7.16
C GLU A 114 -16.60 -6.86 -7.16
N GLY A 115 -15.91 -7.88 -6.65
CA GLY A 115 -16.41 -9.26 -6.56
C GLY A 115 -16.28 -10.08 -7.84
N ARG A 116 -15.54 -9.61 -8.85
CA ARG A 116 -15.31 -10.34 -10.11
C ARG A 116 -14.27 -11.44 -9.91
N PRO A 117 -14.46 -12.64 -10.51
CA PRO A 117 -13.53 -13.76 -10.34
C PRO A 117 -12.10 -13.45 -10.82
N LEU A 118 -11.12 -13.92 -10.06
CA LEU A 118 -9.70 -13.89 -10.42
C LEU A 118 -9.12 -15.31 -10.47
N THR A 119 -8.07 -15.51 -11.25
CA THR A 119 -7.27 -16.73 -11.33
C THR A 119 -6.01 -16.62 -10.46
N GLU A 120 -5.31 -17.74 -10.20
CA GLU A 120 -4.01 -17.69 -9.51
C GLU A 120 -2.97 -16.87 -10.28
N GLY A 121 -3.04 -16.89 -11.61
CA GLY A 121 -2.18 -16.06 -12.46
C GLY A 121 -2.49 -14.56 -12.37
N ASP A 122 -3.62 -14.18 -11.78
CA ASP A 122 -3.93 -12.79 -11.42
C ASP A 122 -3.41 -12.39 -10.03
N LEU A 123 -3.02 -13.38 -9.20
CA LEU A 123 -2.48 -13.12 -7.85
C LEU A 123 -1.01 -12.73 -7.88
N ALA A 124 -0.24 -13.32 -8.80
CA ALA A 124 1.06 -12.76 -9.12
C ALA A 124 0.81 -11.39 -9.76
N PRO A 125 1.61 -10.34 -9.46
CA PRO A 125 1.70 -9.23 -10.37
C PRO A 125 1.92 -9.79 -11.76
N ARG A 126 0.91 -9.68 -12.62
CA ARG A 126 1.17 -9.78 -14.05
C ARG A 126 2.21 -8.71 -14.29
N ALA A 127 3.43 -9.13 -14.64
CA ALA A 127 4.40 -8.24 -15.24
C ALA A 127 3.63 -7.42 -16.25
N ALA A 128 3.63 -6.11 -16.03
CA ALA A 128 2.84 -5.14 -16.75
C ALA A 128 2.50 -5.65 -18.14
N GLY A 129 1.22 -5.96 -18.38
CA GLY A 129 0.80 -6.59 -19.61
C GLY A 129 1.38 -5.84 -20.80
N ALA A 130 2.34 -6.48 -21.47
CA ALA A 130 2.94 -6.16 -22.77
C ALA A 130 2.68 -4.74 -23.29
N PHE A 131 3.09 -3.72 -22.55
CA PHE A 131 3.15 -2.37 -23.11
C PHE A 131 4.61 -2.09 -23.44
N ALA A 132 4.81 -1.54 -24.63
CA ALA A 132 6.11 -1.02 -25.00
C ALA A 132 6.32 0.31 -24.28
N TRP A 133 7.45 0.43 -23.59
CA TRP A 133 7.91 1.72 -23.09
C TRP A 133 8.15 2.66 -24.27
N ALA A 134 7.59 3.87 -24.19
CA ALA A 134 7.92 4.96 -25.11
C ALA A 134 9.24 5.60 -24.66
N ALA A 135 10.34 4.83 -24.74
CA ALA A 135 11.66 5.22 -24.23
C ALA A 135 12.18 6.51 -24.87
N GLU A 136 11.73 6.84 -26.08
CA GLU A 136 12.00 8.10 -26.78
C GLU A 136 11.44 9.34 -26.06
N ARG A 137 10.51 9.17 -25.10
CA ARG A 137 10.01 10.27 -24.26
C ARG A 137 10.99 10.68 -23.18
N ILE A 138 11.97 9.84 -22.88
CA ILE A 138 13.03 10.16 -21.92
C ILE A 138 14.11 10.96 -22.64
N ALA A 139 14.40 12.15 -22.11
CA ALA A 139 15.40 13.04 -22.66
C ALA A 139 16.36 13.51 -21.56
N ALA A 140 17.61 13.80 -21.95
CA ALA A 140 18.59 14.39 -21.06
C ALA A 140 18.10 15.78 -20.63
N ALA A 141 18.06 16.00 -19.31
CA ALA A 141 17.61 17.24 -18.72
C ALA A 141 17.99 17.29 -17.23
N THR A 142 18.06 18.50 -16.68
CA THR A 142 18.09 18.73 -15.23
C THR A 142 16.77 19.34 -14.80
N PHE A 143 16.13 18.71 -13.80
CA PHE A 143 14.87 19.14 -13.21
C PHE A 143 15.15 19.59 -11.78
N THR A 144 14.76 20.81 -11.43
CA THR A 144 14.82 21.30 -10.05
C THR A 144 13.40 21.46 -9.54
N TYR A 145 13.15 20.96 -8.34
CA TYR A 145 11.87 21.01 -7.66
C TYR A 145 12.05 21.73 -6.34
N ARG A 146 11.14 22.64 -6.02
CA ARG A 146 10.95 23.06 -4.62
C ARG A 146 10.18 21.96 -3.89
N VAL A 147 10.59 21.68 -2.67
CA VAL A 147 9.84 20.81 -1.75
C VAL A 147 9.05 21.69 -0.81
N LEU A 148 7.76 21.39 -0.67
CA LEU A 148 6.82 22.09 0.19
C LEU A 148 6.42 21.19 1.35
N LEU A 149 6.32 21.78 2.55
CA LEU A 149 5.72 21.17 3.73
C LEU A 149 4.54 22.03 4.18
N GLN A 150 3.33 21.46 4.14
CA GLN A 150 2.08 22.19 4.41
C GLN A 150 1.96 23.46 3.53
N GLY A 151 2.42 23.38 2.29
CA GLY A 151 2.41 24.48 1.32
C GLY A 151 3.56 25.49 1.44
N ASN A 152 4.41 25.38 2.47
CA ASN A 152 5.54 26.30 2.67
C ASN A 152 6.85 25.70 2.14
N PRO A 153 7.75 26.50 1.54
CA PRO A 153 9.08 26.03 1.14
C PRO A 153 9.82 25.34 2.30
N PHE A 154 10.27 24.12 2.04
CA PHE A 154 10.87 23.24 3.04
C PHE A 154 12.21 22.65 2.59
N GLY A 155 12.41 22.55 1.28
CA GLY A 155 13.59 21.91 0.72
C GLY A 155 13.67 22.04 -0.79
N GLU A 156 14.59 21.30 -1.37
CA GLU A 156 14.82 21.25 -2.82
C GLU A 156 15.20 19.84 -3.24
N GLU A 157 14.78 19.44 -4.44
CA GLU A 157 15.28 18.26 -5.13
C GLU A 157 15.80 18.67 -6.50
N THR A 158 17.00 18.24 -6.85
CA THR A 158 17.52 18.32 -8.21
C THR A 158 17.70 16.92 -8.77
N ARG A 159 17.06 16.63 -9.90
CA ARG A 159 17.18 15.38 -10.64
C ARG A 159 17.79 15.64 -12.01
N ARG A 160 18.86 14.92 -12.34
CA ARG A 160 19.56 15.03 -13.61
C ARG A 160 19.52 13.71 -14.34
N LEU A 161 19.08 13.73 -15.59
CA LEU A 161 19.07 12.59 -16.51
C LEU A 161 20.14 12.81 -17.57
N GLU A 162 21.07 11.86 -17.69
CA GLU A 162 22.15 11.93 -18.68
C GLU A 162 22.27 10.62 -19.44
N ARG A 163 22.50 10.73 -20.75
CA ARG A 163 22.87 9.59 -21.56
C ARG A 163 24.36 9.29 -21.36
N ALA A 164 24.71 8.03 -21.22
CA ALA A 164 26.10 7.59 -21.09
C ALA A 164 26.30 6.22 -21.73
N THR A 165 27.56 5.81 -21.86
CA THR A 165 27.91 4.44 -22.27
C THR A 165 28.74 3.79 -21.17
N GLU A 166 28.29 2.64 -20.67
CA GLU A 166 28.99 1.83 -19.66
C GLU A 166 29.21 0.42 -20.19
N ASN A 167 30.45 -0.05 -20.24
CA ASN A 167 30.80 -1.40 -20.73
C ASN A 167 30.21 -1.73 -22.12
N GLY A 168 30.17 -0.73 -23.02
CA GLY A 168 29.60 -0.88 -24.37
C GLY A 168 28.07 -0.88 -24.44
N ARG A 169 27.38 -0.70 -23.31
CA ARG A 169 25.93 -0.55 -23.24
C ARG A 169 25.55 0.93 -23.11
N ASP A 170 24.56 1.34 -23.87
CA ASP A 170 23.96 2.67 -23.74
C ASP A 170 23.04 2.70 -22.51
N VAL A 171 23.15 3.74 -21.69
CA VAL A 171 22.47 3.82 -20.38
C VAL A 171 21.95 5.22 -20.12
N TRP A 172 20.91 5.30 -19.30
CA TRP A 172 20.55 6.53 -18.60
C TRP A 172 21.14 6.52 -17.21
N ARG A 173 21.85 7.59 -16.85
CA ARG A 173 22.26 7.89 -15.48
C ARG A 173 21.31 8.94 -14.91
N ILE A 174 20.59 8.55 -13.86
CA ILE A 174 19.66 9.38 -13.12
C ILE A 174 20.33 9.73 -11.80
N THR A 175 20.70 10.99 -11.61
CA THR A 175 21.27 11.48 -10.36
C THR A 175 20.24 12.37 -9.67
N THR A 176 19.91 12.08 -8.42
CA THR A 176 18.94 12.86 -7.63
C THR A 176 19.62 13.34 -6.36
N ALA A 177 19.61 14.65 -6.12
CA ALA A 177 20.05 15.25 -4.87
C ALA A 177 18.85 15.90 -4.19
N THR A 178 18.50 15.43 -3.00
CA THR A 178 17.31 15.88 -2.27
C THR A 178 17.72 16.41 -0.90
N SER A 179 17.24 17.61 -0.58
CA SER A 179 17.40 18.27 0.72
C SER A 179 16.02 18.55 1.32
N LEU A 180 15.75 17.99 2.49
CA LEU A 180 14.47 18.09 3.20
C LEU A 180 14.63 18.87 4.51
N GLY A 181 15.29 20.02 4.45
CA GLY A 181 15.55 20.85 5.63
C GLY A 181 16.24 20.05 6.74
N PRO A 182 15.75 20.08 8.00
CA PRO A 182 16.33 19.33 9.11
C PRO A 182 16.04 17.82 9.06
N ILE A 183 15.12 17.35 8.20
CA ILE A 183 14.80 15.92 8.10
C ILE A 183 15.97 15.16 7.50
N GLY A 184 16.70 15.74 6.56
CA GLY A 184 17.84 15.06 5.97
C GLY A 184 18.22 15.49 4.57
N ARG A 185 19.27 14.85 4.08
CA ARG A 185 19.77 15.01 2.72
C ARG A 185 20.09 13.64 2.14
N GLN A 186 19.79 13.45 0.87
CA GLN A 186 20.10 12.25 0.10
C GLN A 186 20.73 12.63 -1.24
N ASP A 187 21.68 11.83 -1.70
CA ASP A 187 22.32 11.92 -2.99
C ASP A 187 22.35 10.51 -3.60
N ASP A 188 21.61 10.35 -4.70
CA ASP A 188 21.27 9.06 -5.27
C ASP A 188 21.69 9.01 -6.74
N THR A 189 22.17 7.85 -7.18
CA THR A 189 22.45 7.57 -8.59
C THR A 189 21.87 6.22 -8.97
N THR A 190 20.97 6.25 -9.95
CA THR A 190 20.40 5.05 -10.57
C THR A 190 20.82 4.99 -12.03
N THR A 191 21.34 3.84 -12.44
CA THR A 191 21.74 3.55 -13.83
C THR A 191 20.81 2.51 -14.40
N ILE A 192 20.21 2.82 -15.55
CA ILE A 192 19.23 1.97 -16.22
C ILE A 192 19.64 1.73 -17.67
N ASP A 193 19.22 0.60 -18.23
CA ASP A 193 19.37 0.33 -19.65
C ASP A 193 18.59 1.37 -20.47
N ALA A 194 19.25 1.96 -21.46
CA ALA A 194 18.69 3.02 -22.27
C ALA A 194 17.45 2.64 -23.09
N ALA A 195 17.36 1.38 -23.50
CA ALA A 195 16.35 0.88 -24.42
C ALA A 195 15.23 0.17 -23.67
N THR A 196 15.58 -0.68 -22.71
CA THR A 196 14.59 -1.47 -21.95
C THR A 196 14.13 -0.79 -20.67
N LEU A 197 14.82 0.27 -20.24
CA LEU A 197 14.61 0.97 -18.96
C LEU A 197 14.77 0.06 -17.74
N ALA A 198 15.45 -1.08 -17.90
CA ALA A 198 15.67 -2.01 -16.81
C ALA A 198 16.76 -1.48 -15.87
N PRO A 199 16.61 -1.64 -14.54
CA PRO A 199 17.63 -1.21 -13.59
C PRO A 199 18.91 -2.01 -13.80
N LEU A 200 20.05 -1.33 -13.71
CA LEU A 200 21.39 -1.94 -13.77
C LEU A 200 22.12 -1.76 -12.44
N ARG A 201 22.00 -0.57 -11.84
CA ARG A 201 22.71 -0.22 -10.60
C ARG A 201 21.99 0.89 -9.85
N VAL A 202 21.93 0.76 -8.53
CA VAL A 202 21.49 1.82 -7.61
C VAL A 202 22.59 2.10 -6.60
N ARG A 203 22.88 3.37 -6.38
CA ARG A 203 23.77 3.88 -5.35
C ARG A 203 23.07 5.08 -4.70
N GLN A 204 22.36 4.81 -3.62
CA GLN A 204 21.67 5.80 -2.81
C GLN A 204 22.38 5.93 -1.47
N GLY A 205 22.48 7.16 -0.98
CA GLY A 205 23.15 7.46 0.27
C GLY A 205 22.70 8.78 0.85
N GLY A 206 22.66 8.87 2.17
CA GLY A 206 22.29 10.12 2.82
C GLY A 206 22.21 10.01 4.32
N VAL A 207 21.64 11.06 4.90
CA VAL A 207 21.30 11.13 6.31
C VAL A 207 19.83 11.48 6.41
N LEU A 208 19.05 10.64 7.09
CA LEU A 208 17.65 10.88 7.40
C LEU A 208 17.49 10.83 8.92
N GLN A 209 16.89 11.87 9.50
CA GLN A 209 16.69 12.04 10.94
C GLN A 209 17.97 11.81 11.76
N GLY A 210 19.11 12.28 11.24
CA GLY A 210 20.44 12.10 11.86
C GLY A 210 21.03 10.70 11.73
N GLN A 211 20.33 9.75 11.10
CA GLN A 211 20.84 8.40 10.85
C GLN A 211 21.35 8.27 9.42
N GLN A 212 22.53 7.66 9.26
CA GLN A 212 23.05 7.34 7.94
C GLN A 212 22.22 6.23 7.30
N VAL A 213 21.81 6.45 6.06
CA VAL A 213 21.03 5.50 5.25
C VAL A 213 21.72 5.29 3.92
N PHE A 214 21.58 4.08 3.36
CA PHE A 214 22.06 3.80 2.01
C PHE A 214 21.30 2.64 1.38
N VAL A 215 21.30 2.60 0.04
CA VAL A 215 20.90 1.43 -0.76
C VAL A 215 21.92 1.28 -1.87
N ARG A 216 22.55 0.10 -1.96
CA ARG A 216 23.55 -0.21 -3.00
C ARG A 216 23.17 -1.53 -3.64
N LEU A 217 22.68 -1.47 -4.87
CA LEU A 217 22.18 -2.63 -5.60
C LEU A 217 22.86 -2.74 -6.96
N ASP A 218 23.12 -3.96 -7.39
CA ASP A 218 23.52 -4.31 -8.75
C ASP A 218 22.54 -5.34 -9.30
N TYR A 219 22.08 -5.09 -10.53
CA TYR A 219 21.10 -5.90 -11.23
C TYR A 219 21.78 -6.60 -12.40
N ALA A 220 21.75 -7.93 -12.41
CA ALA A 220 22.31 -8.73 -13.47
C ALA A 220 21.58 -10.08 -13.56
N GLU A 221 21.35 -10.56 -14.78
CA GLU A 221 20.86 -11.93 -15.03
C GLU A 221 19.56 -12.29 -14.27
N GLY A 222 18.61 -11.35 -14.19
CA GLY A 222 17.35 -11.58 -13.48
C GLY A 222 17.50 -11.68 -11.96
N ARG A 223 18.56 -11.06 -11.42
CA ARG A 223 18.89 -11.09 -10.00
C ARG A 223 19.34 -9.73 -9.53
N VAL A 224 18.99 -9.38 -8.29
CA VAL A 224 19.45 -8.18 -7.60
C VAL A 224 20.30 -8.60 -6.40
N ARG A 225 21.48 -7.98 -6.28
CA ARG A 225 22.42 -8.20 -5.18
C ARG A 225 22.85 -6.88 -4.59
N GLY A 226 23.11 -6.87 -3.29
CA GLY A 226 23.66 -5.70 -2.63
C GLY A 226 23.30 -5.58 -1.16
N GLN A 227 23.30 -4.35 -0.68
CA GLN A 227 23.05 -4.04 0.72
C GLN A 227 22.25 -2.75 0.87
N ALA A 228 21.40 -2.71 1.87
CA ALA A 228 20.67 -1.52 2.29
C ALA A 228 20.86 -1.28 3.78
N GLN A 229 20.78 -0.02 4.20
CA GLN A 229 20.69 0.40 5.58
C GLN A 229 19.57 1.43 5.69
N THR A 230 18.49 1.05 6.39
CA THR A 230 17.30 1.89 6.52
C THR A 230 17.09 2.35 7.97
N PRO A 231 16.42 3.51 8.19
CA PRO A 231 16.05 3.94 9.53
C PRO A 231 15.07 2.94 10.18
N GLN A 232 15.26 2.61 11.44
CA GLN A 232 14.28 1.88 12.26
C GLN A 232 14.20 2.44 13.68
N GLN A 233 13.08 2.19 14.37
CA GLN A 233 12.96 2.45 15.80
C GLN A 233 13.98 1.57 16.55
N GLY A 234 15.05 2.18 17.06
CA GLY A 234 16.16 1.48 17.74
C GLY A 234 17.51 1.58 17.03
N GLY A 235 17.58 2.20 15.84
CA GLY A 235 18.82 2.40 15.10
C GLY A 235 18.75 1.85 13.67
N PRO A 236 19.73 2.18 12.82
CA PRO A 236 19.75 1.69 11.44
C PRO A 236 19.96 0.17 11.39
N ARG A 237 19.19 -0.52 10.55
CA ARG A 237 19.34 -1.96 10.30
C ARG A 237 19.98 -2.18 8.94
N ALA A 238 21.09 -2.92 8.91
CA ALA A 238 21.68 -3.40 7.67
C ALA A 238 20.92 -4.62 7.13
N ILE A 239 20.68 -4.65 5.82
CA ILE A 239 19.98 -5.71 5.10
C ILE A 239 20.90 -6.16 3.96
N THR A 240 21.19 -7.45 3.90
CA THR A 240 21.86 -8.05 2.73
C THR A 240 20.81 -8.55 1.76
N ILE A 241 21.00 -8.24 0.49
CA ILE A 241 20.06 -8.52 -0.59
C ILE A 241 20.75 -9.43 -1.59
N ASP A 242 20.14 -10.58 -1.85
CA ASP A 242 20.54 -11.50 -2.92
C ASP A 242 19.32 -12.32 -3.33
N THR A 243 18.56 -11.82 -4.30
CA THR A 243 17.28 -12.43 -4.71
C THR A 243 17.03 -12.31 -6.20
N THR A 244 16.18 -13.18 -6.73
CA THR A 244 15.75 -13.13 -8.14
C THR A 244 14.68 -12.08 -8.35
N VAL A 245 14.73 -11.39 -9.48
CA VAL A 245 13.73 -10.44 -9.95
C VAL A 245 13.28 -10.81 -11.36
N ALA A 246 11.99 -10.69 -11.64
CA ALA A 246 11.45 -10.99 -12.97
C ALA A 246 11.92 -9.95 -14.00
N ALA A 247 12.01 -10.33 -15.27
CA ALA A 247 12.25 -9.38 -16.35
C ALA A 247 11.18 -8.27 -16.34
N GLY A 248 11.58 -7.02 -16.57
CA GLY A 248 10.70 -5.85 -16.49
C GLY A 248 10.44 -5.34 -15.06
N THR A 249 11.07 -5.91 -14.04
CA THR A 249 11.08 -5.33 -12.68
C THR A 249 11.84 -4.01 -12.70
N LEU A 250 11.19 -2.95 -12.24
CA LEU A 250 11.81 -1.65 -12.01
C LEU A 250 12.42 -1.56 -10.60
N ASP A 251 13.36 -0.66 -10.40
CA ASP A 251 13.74 -0.19 -9.06
C ASP A 251 12.84 1.00 -8.64
N ASP A 252 12.53 1.13 -7.35
CA ASP A 252 11.68 2.23 -6.87
C ASP A 252 12.32 3.62 -7.08
N ASN A 253 13.65 3.70 -7.11
CA ASN A 253 14.39 4.95 -7.31
C ASN A 253 14.29 5.50 -8.75
N GLU A 254 13.98 4.67 -9.75
CA GLU A 254 13.92 5.11 -11.15
C GLU A 254 12.50 5.49 -11.60
N LEU A 255 11.47 5.06 -10.86
CA LEU A 255 10.06 5.17 -11.27
C LEU A 255 9.67 6.60 -11.65
N GLY A 256 10.05 7.60 -10.84
CA GLY A 256 9.74 9.00 -11.10
C GLY A 256 10.40 9.56 -12.38
N ALA A 257 11.51 8.97 -12.84
CA ALA A 257 12.20 9.36 -14.06
C ALA A 257 11.65 8.65 -15.30
N VAL A 258 11.28 7.36 -15.18
CA VAL A 258 10.82 6.56 -16.32
C VAL A 258 9.31 6.62 -16.57
N MET A 259 8.52 7.11 -15.60
CA MET A 259 7.06 7.17 -15.70
C MET A 259 6.57 7.97 -16.91
N VAL A 260 7.33 8.97 -17.37
CA VAL A 260 7.01 9.74 -18.60
C VAL A 260 6.93 8.86 -19.87
N ALA A 261 7.59 7.70 -19.85
CA ALA A 261 7.60 6.73 -20.95
C ALA A 261 6.38 5.78 -20.94
N LEU A 262 5.47 5.88 -19.97
CA LEU A 262 4.22 5.14 -20.01
C LEU A 262 3.31 5.68 -21.13
N PRO A 263 2.59 4.80 -21.84
CA PRO A 263 1.66 5.19 -22.90
C PRO A 263 0.36 5.75 -22.30
N PHE A 264 0.43 6.93 -21.69
CA PHE A 264 -0.71 7.57 -21.03
C PHE A 264 -1.90 7.77 -21.96
N ALA A 265 -3.06 7.34 -21.46
CA ALA A 265 -4.38 7.55 -22.05
C ALA A 265 -5.42 7.63 -20.92
N THR A 266 -6.55 8.26 -21.20
CA THR A 266 -7.65 8.40 -20.23
C THR A 266 -8.09 7.02 -19.71
N GLY A 267 -8.09 6.85 -18.38
CA GLY A 267 -8.48 5.59 -17.72
C GLY A 267 -7.44 4.47 -17.82
N ALA A 268 -6.25 4.72 -18.39
CA ALA A 268 -5.21 3.72 -18.48
C ALA A 268 -4.69 3.32 -17.08
N ARG A 269 -4.37 2.03 -16.92
CA ARG A 269 -3.90 1.44 -15.68
C ARG A 269 -2.88 0.35 -15.95
N TRP A 270 -1.82 0.33 -15.17
CA TRP A 270 -0.73 -0.65 -15.24
C TRP A 270 -0.41 -1.20 -13.86
N SER A 271 0.09 -2.43 -13.83
CA SER A 271 0.67 -3.07 -12.67
C SER A 271 2.15 -3.34 -12.96
N LEU A 272 3.04 -2.63 -12.28
CA LEU A 272 4.48 -2.69 -12.49
C LEU A 272 5.11 -3.52 -11.36
N PRO A 273 5.92 -4.55 -11.66
CA PRO A 273 6.78 -5.15 -10.67
C PRO A 273 7.87 -4.14 -10.30
N VAL A 274 8.01 -3.85 -9.01
CA VAL A 274 8.99 -2.88 -8.47
C VAL A 274 9.75 -3.53 -7.34
N PHE A 275 11.07 -3.54 -7.40
CA PHE A 275 11.92 -3.94 -6.28
C PHE A 275 12.17 -2.73 -5.38
N ALA A 276 11.69 -2.80 -4.14
CA ALA A 276 11.89 -1.76 -3.14
C ALA A 276 13.18 -2.04 -2.36
N GLY A 277 14.27 -1.39 -2.74
CA GLY A 277 15.61 -1.68 -2.25
C GLY A 277 15.77 -1.53 -0.73
N GLY A 278 15.14 -0.51 -0.15
CA GLY A 278 15.16 -0.29 1.30
C GLY A 278 14.44 -1.37 2.11
N GLU A 279 13.48 -2.07 1.50
CA GLU A 279 12.69 -3.11 2.17
C GLU A 279 13.15 -4.53 1.80
N ALA A 280 14.08 -4.66 0.84
CA ALA A 280 14.48 -5.92 0.24
C ALA A 280 13.29 -6.76 -0.26
N ALA A 281 12.29 -6.10 -0.84
CA ALA A 281 11.01 -6.71 -1.20
C ALA A 281 10.61 -6.43 -2.65
N LEU A 282 10.12 -7.46 -3.34
CA LEU A 282 9.43 -7.29 -4.61
C LEU A 282 7.97 -6.88 -4.34
N LYS A 283 7.56 -5.77 -4.93
CA LYS A 283 6.23 -5.17 -4.79
C LYS A 283 5.55 -5.03 -6.15
N THR A 284 4.24 -4.84 -6.09
CA THR A 284 3.43 -4.51 -7.27
C THR A 284 2.97 -3.07 -7.12
N TYR A 285 3.47 -2.19 -7.98
CA TYR A 285 2.97 -0.81 -8.01
C TYR A 285 1.87 -0.71 -9.05
N THR A 286 0.72 -0.20 -8.64
CA THR A 286 -0.36 0.12 -9.59
C THR A 286 -0.25 1.57 -9.98
N VAL A 287 -0.14 1.84 -11.27
CA VAL A 287 -0.13 3.18 -11.86
C VAL A 287 -1.43 3.38 -12.61
N SER A 288 -2.20 4.43 -12.31
CA SER A 288 -3.47 4.72 -13.00
C SER A 288 -3.63 6.19 -13.35
N VAL A 289 -4.09 6.45 -14.57
CA VAL A 289 -4.51 7.79 -14.99
C VAL A 289 -5.88 8.09 -14.39
N ALA A 290 -5.89 9.02 -13.44
CA ALA A 290 -7.08 9.37 -12.68
C ALA A 290 -7.84 10.56 -13.29
N ALA A 291 -7.13 11.50 -13.90
CA ALA A 291 -7.74 12.65 -14.59
C ALA A 291 -6.77 13.30 -15.58
N GLU A 292 -7.30 14.23 -16.37
CA GLU A 292 -6.56 15.23 -17.14
C GLU A 292 -6.84 16.60 -16.55
N GLU A 293 -5.80 17.40 -16.33
CA GLU A 293 -5.97 18.73 -15.73
C GLU A 293 -4.84 19.69 -16.10
N SER A 294 -5.08 20.98 -15.90
CA SER A 294 -4.06 22.02 -16.04
C SER A 294 -3.40 22.27 -14.69
N VAL A 295 -2.09 22.10 -14.61
CA VAL A 295 -1.31 22.24 -13.37
C VAL A 295 -0.38 23.43 -13.49
N THR A 296 -0.45 24.34 -12.52
CA THR A 296 0.47 25.48 -12.42
C THR A 296 1.50 25.21 -11.32
N VAL A 297 2.76 25.32 -11.68
CA VAL A 297 3.93 25.26 -10.79
C VAL A 297 4.85 26.45 -11.12
N PRO A 298 5.91 26.73 -10.34
CA PRO A 298 6.78 27.86 -10.64
C PRO A 298 7.43 27.83 -12.03
N ALA A 299 7.65 26.63 -12.60
CA ALA A 299 8.16 26.47 -13.96
C ALA A 299 7.15 26.83 -15.07
N GLY A 300 5.86 27.00 -14.75
CA GLY A 300 4.82 27.32 -15.73
C GLY A 300 3.49 26.60 -15.50
N THR A 301 2.61 26.66 -16.50
CA THR A 301 1.33 25.96 -16.51
C THR A 301 1.33 24.89 -17.61
N PHE A 302 0.94 23.67 -17.25
CA PHE A 302 1.07 22.50 -18.11
C PHE A 302 -0.24 21.70 -18.15
N ALA A 303 -0.63 21.24 -19.34
CA ALA A 303 -1.63 20.19 -19.45
C ALA A 303 -1.01 18.86 -18.99
N CYS A 304 -1.60 18.25 -17.98
CA CYS A 304 -1.05 17.08 -17.30
C CYS A 304 -2.04 15.92 -17.22
N TRP A 305 -1.48 14.72 -17.20
CA TRP A 305 -2.11 13.53 -16.63
C TRP A 305 -1.96 13.57 -15.11
N ARG A 306 -3.05 13.44 -14.38
CA ARG A 306 -3.05 13.15 -12.93
C ARG A 306 -2.92 11.64 -12.76
N VAL A 307 -1.77 11.19 -12.29
CA VAL A 307 -1.40 9.77 -12.22
C VAL A 307 -1.30 9.34 -10.77
N GLU A 308 -2.11 8.37 -10.37
CA GLU A 308 -2.08 7.80 -9.03
C GLU A 308 -1.22 6.53 -9.03
N VAL A 309 -0.29 6.46 -8.08
CA VAL A 309 0.59 5.31 -7.85
C VAL A 309 0.36 4.74 -6.46
N THR A 310 0.03 3.46 -6.39
CA THR A 310 -0.20 2.72 -5.14
C THR A 310 0.66 1.45 -5.10
N GLY A 311 0.84 0.84 -3.93
CA GLY A 311 1.67 -0.35 -3.72
C GLY A 311 3.02 -0.07 -3.06
N GLY A 312 3.47 1.19 -3.06
CA GLY A 312 4.57 1.68 -2.23
C GLY A 312 4.17 1.91 -0.78
N PRO A 313 5.09 2.40 0.08
CA PRO A 313 4.82 2.65 1.49
C PRO A 313 3.75 3.73 1.72
N VAL A 314 3.67 4.71 0.81
CA VAL A 314 2.64 5.74 0.78
C VAL A 314 2.18 5.91 -0.68
N PRO A 315 0.87 6.05 -0.96
CA PRO A 315 0.39 6.40 -2.30
C PRO A 315 0.94 7.74 -2.76
N VAL A 316 1.25 7.87 -4.05
CA VAL A 316 1.81 9.10 -4.62
C VAL A 316 0.98 9.51 -5.83
N THR A 317 0.66 10.80 -5.92
CA THR A 317 0.07 11.41 -7.11
C THR A 317 1.17 12.11 -7.89
N PHE A 318 1.37 11.75 -9.15
CA PHE A 318 2.25 12.42 -10.08
C PHE A 318 1.43 13.23 -11.08
N PHE A 319 1.94 14.40 -11.46
CA PHE A 319 1.37 15.22 -12.52
C PHE A 319 2.36 15.24 -13.67
N VAL A 320 2.02 14.54 -14.75
CA VAL A 320 2.93 14.28 -15.88
C VAL A 320 2.45 15.05 -17.10
N THR A 321 3.33 15.80 -17.77
CA THR A 321 2.92 16.59 -18.94
C THR A 321 2.39 15.69 -20.07
N LYS A 322 1.37 16.19 -20.77
CA LYS A 322 0.78 15.49 -21.93
C LYS A 322 1.63 15.63 -23.19
N ASP A 323 2.34 16.74 -23.29
CA ASP A 323 3.09 17.14 -24.48
C ASP A 323 4.60 17.17 -24.22
N ALA A 324 5.37 17.04 -25.29
CA ALA A 324 6.81 17.22 -25.24
C ALA A 324 7.16 18.69 -24.91
N PRO A 325 8.22 18.94 -24.12
CA PRO A 325 9.06 17.94 -23.47
C PRO A 325 8.36 17.26 -22.28
N TYR A 326 8.42 15.93 -22.23
CA TYR A 326 7.74 15.16 -21.19
C TYR A 326 8.45 15.32 -19.84
N SER A 327 7.69 15.63 -18.80
CA SER A 327 8.21 15.79 -17.45
C SER A 327 7.16 15.48 -16.39
N VAL A 328 7.63 15.11 -15.20
CA VAL A 328 6.84 15.23 -13.98
C VAL A 328 6.96 16.68 -13.53
N VAL A 329 5.85 17.41 -13.46
CA VAL A 329 5.87 18.82 -13.03
C VAL A 329 5.55 18.98 -11.55
N LYS A 330 4.84 18.01 -10.98
CA LYS A 330 4.45 17.99 -9.58
C LYS A 330 4.33 16.56 -9.08
N LEU A 331 4.60 16.33 -7.80
CA LEU A 331 4.25 15.10 -7.11
C LEU A 331 3.77 15.39 -5.68
N GLU A 332 2.85 14.57 -5.18
CA GLU A 332 2.23 14.70 -3.85
C GLU A 332 2.16 13.33 -3.18
N LEU A 333 2.57 13.25 -1.91
CA LEU A 333 2.52 12.01 -1.13
C LEU A 333 1.23 11.99 -0.30
N GLN A 334 0.32 11.06 -0.59
CA GLN A 334 -0.99 11.02 0.04
C GLN A 334 -0.91 10.81 1.56
N GLY A 335 -1.67 11.58 2.33
CA GLY A 335 -1.66 11.49 3.80
C GLY A 335 -0.44 12.13 4.46
N THR A 336 0.46 12.73 3.68
CA THR A 336 1.55 13.56 4.17
C THR A 336 1.39 14.99 3.66
N PRO A 337 1.87 16.00 4.38
CA PRO A 337 1.82 17.39 3.90
C PRO A 337 2.98 17.74 2.95
N LEU A 338 3.62 16.76 2.31
CA LEU A 338 4.76 16.96 1.41
C LEU A 338 4.32 17.01 -0.05
N ALA A 339 4.83 18.00 -0.78
CA ALA A 339 4.68 18.12 -2.23
C ALA A 339 5.97 18.61 -2.88
N PHE A 340 6.21 18.23 -4.13
CA PHE A 340 7.34 18.71 -4.92
C PHE A 340 6.78 19.39 -6.17
N GLU A 341 7.30 20.57 -6.50
CA GLU A 341 6.84 21.35 -7.64
C GLU A 341 8.03 21.80 -8.47
N LEU A 342 7.97 21.55 -9.77
CA LEU A 342 9.03 21.89 -10.71
C LEU A 342 9.20 23.40 -10.74
N THR A 343 10.41 23.85 -10.47
CA THR A 343 10.82 25.25 -10.57
C THR A 343 11.57 25.52 -11.85
N GLN A 344 12.36 24.56 -12.33
CA GLN A 344 13.17 24.73 -13.53
C GLN A 344 13.42 23.38 -14.25
N ARG A 345 13.50 23.45 -15.58
CA ARG A 345 13.98 22.36 -16.45
C ARG A 345 15.00 22.93 -17.42
N ASN A 346 16.23 22.42 -17.39
CA ASN A 346 17.35 22.82 -18.26
C ASN A 346 17.87 21.68 -19.11
#